data_AF-A0A4R1GB80-F1
#
_entry.id   AF-A0A4R1GB80-F1
#
_cell.length_a   1.000
_cell.length_b   1.000
_cell.length_c   1.000
_cell.angle_alpha   90.00
_cell.angle_beta   90.00
_cell.angle_gamma   90.00
#
_symmetry.space_group_name_H-M   'P 1'
#
loop_
_entity.id
_entity.type
_entity.pdbx_description
1 polymer ?
#
loop_
_entity_poly.entity_id
_entity_poly.type
_entity_poly.pdbx_seq_one_letter_code
_entity_poly.pdbx_strand_id
1 'polypeptide(L)'
;MVRKGFRDIEEYFLQAEAKRLQQKVVKRPLPKKESRENLINQIKNLNEKLKGKDRKIKELFKEIAELRNQLEVLKREKELLEEKRKELERVDEYKRSIDSLREEVAKLKGELAEKEKQIESLKSKEVPKARVELFIEVALGSVSELAGGRNNLKVLFSKRFRKDMVKEVAVRPFLFDSFISALSRIDSTSRLLKRDSKHDIYRIRVTSPYGEYRAIYLKMDSNTIKFVRFGQRDSIYQELDASGWSFD
;
A
#
# COMPACT_ATOMS: atom_id res chain seq x y z
N MET A 1 81.76 -56.93 -115.62
CA MET A 1 81.35 -55.51 -115.71
C MET A 1 80.01 -55.23 -115.01
N VAL A 2 79.70 -55.86 -113.85
CA VAL A 2 78.34 -55.81 -113.24
C VAL A 2 78.33 -55.42 -111.75
N ARG A 3 79.49 -55.34 -111.06
CA ARG A 3 79.54 -55.11 -109.60
C ARG A 3 79.61 -53.64 -109.13
N LYS A 4 79.81 -52.66 -110.02
CA LYS A 4 79.82 -51.22 -109.66
C LYS A 4 78.42 -50.60 -109.67
N GLY A 5 77.54 -51.00 -110.58
CA GLY A 5 76.19 -50.41 -110.69
C GLY A 5 75.23 -50.74 -109.54
N PHE A 6 75.45 -51.82 -108.79
CA PHE A 6 74.58 -52.19 -107.66
C PHE A 6 74.89 -51.41 -106.37
N ARG A 7 76.15 -51.00 -106.14
CA ARG A 7 76.52 -50.20 -104.96
C ARG A 7 75.97 -48.77 -105.02
N ASP A 8 75.97 -48.18 -106.20
CA ASP A 8 75.43 -46.83 -106.40
C ASP A 8 73.91 -46.78 -106.18
N ILE A 9 73.21 -47.89 -106.47
CA ILE A 9 71.78 -48.03 -106.24
C ILE A 9 71.48 -48.20 -104.75
N GLU A 10 72.24 -49.03 -104.02
CA GLU A 10 72.12 -49.17 -102.56
C GLU A 10 72.39 -47.84 -101.84
N GLU A 11 73.45 -47.10 -102.21
CA GLU A 11 73.73 -45.79 -101.62
C GLU A 11 72.64 -44.76 -101.92
N TYR A 12 72.07 -44.80 -103.14
CA TYR A 12 70.94 -43.94 -103.50
C TYR A 12 69.71 -44.25 -102.65
N PHE A 13 69.38 -45.52 -102.44
CA PHE A 13 68.25 -45.91 -101.58
C PHE A 13 68.50 -45.59 -100.10
N LEU A 14 69.71 -45.81 -99.59
CA LEU A 14 70.10 -45.43 -98.23
C LEU A 14 70.05 -43.91 -98.02
N GLN A 15 70.51 -43.11 -98.98
CA GLN A 15 70.39 -41.65 -98.92
C GLN A 15 68.94 -41.18 -99.07
N ALA A 16 68.14 -41.83 -99.92
CA ALA A 16 66.72 -41.51 -100.09
C ALA A 16 65.92 -41.86 -98.82
N GLU A 17 66.24 -42.97 -98.16
CA GLU A 17 65.63 -43.38 -96.91
C GLU A 17 66.09 -42.49 -95.75
N ALA A 18 67.37 -42.14 -95.66
CA ALA A 18 67.88 -41.16 -94.71
C ALA A 18 67.24 -39.78 -94.90
N LYS A 19 67.04 -39.32 -96.15
CA LYS A 19 66.32 -38.08 -96.45
C LYS A 19 64.83 -38.18 -96.11
N ARG A 20 64.17 -39.32 -96.33
CA ARG A 20 62.78 -39.56 -95.89
C ARG A 20 62.67 -39.60 -94.38
N LEU A 21 63.63 -40.17 -93.67
CA LEU A 21 63.67 -40.21 -92.20
C LEU A 21 63.96 -38.82 -91.62
N GLN A 22 64.90 -38.06 -92.18
CA GLN A 22 65.14 -36.66 -91.81
C GLN A 22 63.90 -35.79 -92.08
N GLN A 23 63.22 -35.96 -93.21
CA GLN A 23 61.96 -35.27 -93.48
C GLN A 23 60.82 -35.71 -92.56
N LYS A 24 60.75 -36.99 -92.15
CA LYS A 24 59.77 -37.48 -91.16
C LYS A 24 60.03 -36.96 -89.75
N VAL A 25 61.29 -36.77 -89.37
CA VAL A 25 61.67 -36.23 -88.05
C VAL A 25 61.46 -34.71 -88.01
N VAL A 26 61.70 -34.01 -89.11
CA VAL A 26 61.47 -32.55 -89.23
C VAL A 26 59.99 -32.18 -89.43
N LYS A 27 59.17 -33.10 -89.98
CA LYS A 27 57.71 -32.90 -90.18
C LYS A 27 56.83 -33.62 -89.14
N ARG A 28 57.27 -33.78 -87.89
CA ARG A 28 56.30 -33.85 -86.78
C ARG A 28 55.86 -32.42 -86.49
N PRO A 29 54.59 -32.07 -86.69
CA PRO A 29 54.15 -30.73 -86.35
C PRO A 29 54.34 -30.56 -84.83
N LEU A 30 54.74 -29.36 -84.40
CA LEU A 30 54.93 -28.94 -83.01
C LEU A 30 53.69 -28.25 -82.37
N PRO A 31 52.40 -28.59 -82.66
CA PRO A 31 51.26 -27.83 -82.16
C PRO A 31 50.96 -28.11 -80.67
N LYS A 32 51.61 -29.10 -80.06
CA LYS A 32 51.40 -29.45 -78.65
C LYS A 32 52.11 -28.51 -77.66
N LYS A 33 53.18 -27.80 -78.06
CA LYS A 33 53.90 -26.89 -77.16
C LYS A 33 53.16 -25.56 -76.98
N GLU A 34 52.78 -24.90 -78.07
CA GLU A 34 52.01 -23.64 -78.03
C GLU A 34 50.64 -23.82 -77.35
N SER A 35 49.93 -24.92 -77.64
CA SER A 35 48.67 -25.24 -76.97
C SER A 35 48.85 -25.47 -75.46
N ARG A 36 49.95 -26.10 -75.04
CA ARG A 36 50.27 -26.30 -73.62
C ARG A 36 50.63 -24.99 -72.91
N GLU A 37 51.38 -24.11 -73.54
CA GLU A 37 51.71 -22.78 -73.00
C GLU A 37 50.45 -21.91 -72.83
N ASN A 38 49.53 -21.94 -73.80
CA ASN A 38 48.25 -21.27 -73.70
C ASN A 38 47.40 -21.81 -72.53
N LEU A 39 47.34 -23.13 -72.34
CA LEU A 39 46.67 -23.76 -71.20
C LEU A 39 47.33 -23.36 -69.87
N ILE A 40 48.67 -23.32 -69.80
CA ILE A 40 49.40 -22.87 -68.60
C ILE A 40 49.05 -21.41 -68.26
N ASN A 41 49.00 -20.54 -69.27
CA ASN A 41 48.64 -19.13 -69.08
C ASN A 41 47.18 -18.97 -68.63
N GLN A 42 46.25 -19.77 -69.17
CA GLN A 42 44.87 -19.81 -68.71
C GLN A 42 44.76 -20.28 -67.25
N ILE A 43 45.48 -21.34 -66.88
CA ILE A 43 45.53 -21.85 -65.50
C ILE A 43 46.08 -20.78 -64.54
N LYS A 44 47.15 -20.08 -64.92
CA LYS A 44 47.71 -18.97 -64.12
C LYS A 44 46.68 -17.85 -63.94
N ASN A 45 46.01 -17.41 -65.00
CA ASN A 45 44.99 -16.37 -64.93
C ASN A 45 43.80 -16.79 -64.05
N LEU A 46 43.32 -18.02 -64.21
CA LEU A 46 42.25 -18.58 -63.37
C LEU A 46 42.67 -18.66 -61.90
N ASN A 47 43.90 -19.06 -61.60
CA ASN A 47 44.42 -19.08 -60.23
C ASN A 47 44.51 -17.68 -59.61
N GLU A 48 44.94 -16.67 -60.36
CA GLU A 48 44.95 -15.29 -59.87
C GLU A 48 43.52 -14.76 -59.63
N LYS A 49 42.56 -15.08 -60.51
CA LYS A 49 41.14 -14.77 -60.27
C LYS A 49 40.59 -15.48 -59.04
N LEU A 50 40.97 -16.74 -58.81
CA LEU A 50 40.57 -17.51 -57.63
C LEU A 50 41.10 -16.85 -56.35
N LYS A 51 42.39 -16.52 -56.30
CA LYS A 51 43.00 -15.77 -55.18
C LYS A 51 42.30 -14.43 -54.94
N GLY A 52 41.93 -13.71 -56.00
CA GLY A 52 41.18 -12.46 -55.90
C GLY A 52 39.80 -12.66 -55.26
N LYS A 53 39.07 -13.71 -55.67
CA LYS A 53 37.79 -14.09 -55.06
C LYS A 53 37.96 -14.51 -53.60
N ASP A 54 38.99 -15.29 -53.27
CA ASP A 54 39.26 -15.72 -51.89
C ASP A 54 39.55 -14.53 -50.96
N ARG A 55 40.29 -13.53 -51.44
CA ARG A 55 40.50 -12.27 -50.71
C ARG A 55 39.18 -11.55 -50.46
N LYS A 56 38.33 -11.44 -51.49
CA LYS A 56 37.03 -10.76 -51.35
C LYS A 56 36.10 -11.50 -50.39
N ILE A 57 36.10 -12.83 -50.41
CA ILE A 57 35.34 -13.66 -49.47
C ILE A 57 35.80 -13.38 -48.03
N LYS A 58 37.11 -13.32 -47.78
CA LYS A 58 37.65 -12.99 -46.44
C LYS A 58 37.26 -11.59 -45.97
N GLU A 59 37.27 -10.60 -46.86
CA GLU A 59 36.80 -9.25 -46.53
C GLU A 59 35.32 -9.24 -46.17
N LEU A 60 34.47 -9.88 -46.98
CA LEU A 60 33.03 -9.97 -46.72
C LEU A 60 32.74 -10.69 -45.39
N PHE A 61 33.51 -11.72 -45.03
CA PHE A 61 33.37 -12.38 -43.74
C PHE A 61 33.70 -11.45 -42.55
N LYS A 62 34.70 -10.57 -42.69
CA LYS A 62 35.01 -9.56 -41.67
C LYS A 62 33.88 -8.54 -41.53
N GLU A 63 33.39 -8.03 -42.65
CA GLU A 63 32.29 -7.07 -42.68
C GLU A 63 31.00 -7.66 -42.07
N ILE A 64 30.69 -8.92 -42.38
CA ILE A 64 29.56 -9.64 -41.75
C ILE A 64 29.75 -9.75 -40.24
N ALA A 65 30.97 -10.03 -39.76
CA ALA A 65 31.23 -10.12 -38.32
C ALA A 65 31.07 -8.75 -37.63
N GLU A 66 31.55 -7.67 -38.24
CA GLU A 66 31.39 -6.31 -37.74
C GLU A 66 29.91 -5.87 -37.71
N LEU A 67 29.17 -6.11 -38.79
CA LEU A 67 27.73 -5.81 -38.86
C LEU A 67 26.93 -6.60 -37.82
N ARG A 68 27.28 -7.87 -37.58
CA ARG A 68 26.65 -8.67 -36.51
C ARG A 68 26.89 -8.06 -35.14
N ASN A 69 28.12 -7.62 -34.86
CA ASN A 69 28.43 -6.98 -33.59
C ASN A 69 27.67 -5.67 -33.40
N GLN A 70 27.59 -4.83 -34.44
CA GLN A 70 26.81 -3.58 -34.40
C GLN A 70 25.32 -3.85 -34.15
N LEU A 71 24.77 -4.89 -34.79
CA LEU A 71 23.37 -5.27 -34.63
C LEU A 71 23.07 -5.71 -33.18
N GLU A 72 23.97 -6.47 -32.55
CA GLU A 72 23.83 -6.85 -31.14
C GLU A 72 23.92 -5.66 -30.18
N VAL A 73 24.78 -4.67 -30.46
CA VAL A 73 24.82 -3.42 -29.67
C VAL A 73 23.51 -2.65 -29.81
N LEU A 74 23.02 -2.45 -31.03
CA LEU A 74 21.77 -1.73 -31.30
C LEU A 74 20.55 -2.40 -30.68
N LYS A 75 20.51 -3.75 -30.64
CA LYS A 75 19.45 -4.49 -29.93
C LYS A 75 19.42 -4.15 -28.45
N ARG A 76 20.58 -4.18 -27.78
CA ARG A 76 20.68 -3.85 -26.35
C ARG A 76 20.30 -2.40 -26.08
N GLU A 77 20.74 -1.47 -26.93
CA GLU A 77 20.34 -0.05 -26.81
C GLU A 77 18.83 0.12 -26.97
N LYS A 78 18.21 -0.59 -27.91
CA LYS A 78 16.75 -0.57 -28.08
C LYS A 78 16.02 -1.10 -26.85
N GLU A 79 16.49 -2.21 -26.26
CA GLU A 79 15.91 -2.77 -25.04
C GLU A 79 15.98 -1.77 -23.88
N LEU A 80 17.14 -1.13 -23.68
CA LEU A 80 17.32 -0.10 -22.65
C LEU A 80 16.42 1.13 -22.86
N LEU A 81 16.20 1.54 -24.11
CA LEU A 81 15.31 2.65 -24.43
C LEU A 81 13.84 2.30 -24.16
N GLU A 82 13.42 1.07 -24.45
CA GLU A 82 12.07 0.59 -24.12
C GLU A 82 11.84 0.52 -22.60
N GLU A 83 12.86 0.11 -21.82
CA GLU A 83 12.79 0.14 -20.36
C GLU A 83 12.63 1.57 -19.84
N LYS A 84 13.45 2.51 -20.31
CA LYS A 84 13.34 3.94 -19.95
C LYS A 84 11.99 4.54 -20.33
N ARG A 85 11.41 4.13 -21.46
CA ARG A 85 10.08 4.57 -21.89
C ARG A 85 9.01 4.11 -20.90
N LYS A 86 9.06 2.85 -20.45
CA LYS A 86 8.16 2.33 -19.42
C LYS A 86 8.32 3.05 -18.08
N GLU A 87 9.55 3.41 -17.71
CA GLU A 87 9.80 4.20 -16.50
C GLU A 87 9.18 5.60 -16.60
N LEU A 88 9.29 6.26 -17.74
CA LEU A 88 8.65 7.56 -17.98
C LEU A 88 7.12 7.48 -17.90
N GLU A 89 6.51 6.43 -18.46
CA GLU A 89 5.06 6.19 -18.33
C GLU A 89 4.64 6.07 -16.85
N ARG A 90 5.40 5.34 -16.03
CA ARG A 90 5.15 5.25 -14.57
C ARG A 90 5.28 6.59 -13.86
N VAL A 91 6.24 7.43 -14.26
CA VAL A 91 6.39 8.78 -13.69
C VAL A 91 5.14 9.62 -13.93
N ASP A 92 4.55 9.55 -15.12
CA ASP A 92 3.33 10.29 -15.42
C ASP A 92 2.11 9.74 -14.67
N GLU A 93 2.03 8.42 -14.45
CA GLU A 93 1.03 7.82 -13.56
C GLU A 93 1.19 8.34 -12.12
N TYR A 94 2.42 8.40 -11.60
CA TYR A 94 2.68 8.93 -10.26
C TYR A 94 2.31 10.41 -10.13
N LYS A 95 2.57 11.24 -11.16
CA LYS A 95 2.13 12.65 -11.15
C LYS A 95 0.61 12.76 -11.03
N ARG A 96 -0.15 11.99 -11.83
CA ARG A 96 -1.62 11.99 -11.76
C ARG A 96 -2.12 11.55 -10.37
N SER A 97 -1.48 10.54 -9.78
CA SER A 97 -1.80 10.09 -8.42
C SER A 97 -1.52 11.18 -7.38
N ILE A 98 -0.40 11.88 -7.48
CA ILE A 98 -0.06 13.00 -6.59
C ILE A 98 -1.09 14.13 -6.68
N ASP A 99 -1.52 14.50 -7.89
CA ASP A 99 -2.51 15.56 -8.07
C ASP A 99 -3.87 15.16 -7.50
N SER A 100 -4.32 13.92 -7.74
CA SER A 100 -5.53 13.38 -7.10
C SER A 100 -5.44 13.43 -5.57
N LEU A 101 -4.32 13.01 -4.98
CA LEU A 101 -4.13 13.04 -3.53
C LEU A 101 -4.12 14.47 -2.97
N ARG A 102 -3.59 15.44 -3.73
CA ARG A 102 -3.61 16.85 -3.33
C ARG A 102 -5.03 17.41 -3.24
N GLU A 103 -5.89 17.07 -4.20
CA GLU A 103 -7.30 17.46 -4.19
C GLU A 103 -8.04 16.85 -2.98
N GLU A 104 -7.80 15.57 -2.69
CA GLU A 104 -8.39 14.90 -1.53
C GLU A 104 -7.96 15.54 -0.21
N VAL A 105 -6.66 15.85 -0.07
CA VAL A 105 -6.15 16.56 1.11
C VAL A 105 -6.78 17.94 1.27
N ALA A 106 -6.98 18.68 0.17
CA ALA A 106 -7.64 19.98 0.23
C ALA A 106 -9.09 19.87 0.70
N LYS A 107 -9.83 18.87 0.20
CA LYS A 107 -11.20 18.59 0.61
C LYS A 107 -11.29 18.24 2.10
N LEU A 108 -10.45 17.31 2.57
CA LEU A 108 -10.42 16.88 3.98
C LEU A 108 -10.07 18.04 4.93
N LYS A 109 -9.17 18.95 4.53
CA LYS A 109 -8.88 20.16 5.31
C LYS A 109 -10.09 21.09 5.42
N GLY A 110 -10.88 21.23 4.36
CA GLY A 110 -12.13 22.01 4.38
C GLY A 110 -13.15 21.41 5.35
N GLU A 111 -13.38 20.10 5.25
CA GLU A 111 -14.30 19.38 6.15
C GLU A 111 -13.86 19.50 7.61
N LEU A 112 -12.56 19.41 7.89
CA LEU A 112 -12.01 19.58 9.24
C LEU A 112 -12.33 20.96 9.81
N ALA A 113 -12.09 22.02 9.04
CA ALA A 113 -12.35 23.40 9.47
C ALA A 113 -13.85 23.64 9.74
N GLU A 114 -14.75 23.05 8.96
CA GLU A 114 -16.19 23.12 9.21
C GLU A 114 -16.59 22.39 10.51
N LYS A 115 -16.03 21.20 10.75
CA LYS A 115 -16.28 20.45 11.98
C LYS A 115 -15.75 21.18 13.21
N GLU A 116 -14.58 21.81 13.13
CA GLU A 116 -14.03 22.63 14.21
C GLU A 116 -14.96 23.81 14.55
N LYS A 117 -15.44 24.55 13.54
CA LYS A 117 -16.43 25.62 13.74
C LYS A 117 -17.72 25.11 14.38
N GLN A 118 -18.19 23.94 13.97
CA GLN A 118 -19.38 23.32 14.54
C GLN A 118 -19.18 22.99 16.03
N ILE A 119 -18.02 22.43 16.40
CA ILE A 119 -17.67 22.14 17.79
C ILE A 119 -17.64 23.41 18.62
N GLU A 120 -17.02 24.47 18.12
CA GLU A 120 -16.92 25.75 18.83
C GLU A 120 -18.30 26.39 19.04
N SER A 121 -19.17 26.34 18.02
CA SER A 121 -20.56 26.80 18.15
C SER A 121 -21.39 25.96 19.13
N LEU A 122 -21.12 24.67 19.28
CA LEU A 122 -21.81 23.83 20.27
C LEU A 122 -21.32 24.13 21.68
N LYS A 123 -20.00 24.27 21.87
CA LYS A 123 -19.41 24.67 23.16
C LYS A 123 -19.94 26.02 23.66
N SER A 124 -20.19 26.97 22.77
CA SER A 124 -20.76 28.27 23.17
C SER A 124 -22.24 28.19 23.58
N LYS A 125 -22.97 27.15 23.14
CA LYS A 125 -24.37 26.89 23.48
C LYS A 125 -24.54 26.04 24.74
N GLU A 126 -23.52 25.28 25.15
CA GLU A 126 -23.58 24.49 26.37
C GLU A 126 -23.70 25.39 27.61
N VAL A 127 -24.62 25.03 28.51
CA VAL A 127 -24.80 25.78 29.77
C VAL A 127 -23.51 25.63 30.59
N PRO A 128 -22.90 26.74 31.06
CA PRO A 128 -21.70 26.67 31.86
C PRO A 128 -21.89 25.79 33.08
N LYS A 129 -20.99 24.82 33.29
CA LYS A 129 -21.03 23.88 34.43
C LYS A 129 -21.20 24.60 35.78
N ALA A 130 -20.59 25.77 35.95
CA ALA A 130 -20.73 26.59 37.15
C ALA A 130 -22.18 27.04 37.42
N ARG A 131 -22.98 27.31 36.38
CA ARG A 131 -24.41 27.63 36.54
C ARG A 131 -25.22 26.42 36.97
N VAL A 132 -24.91 25.23 36.42
CA VAL A 132 -25.54 23.97 36.84
C VAL A 132 -25.17 23.64 38.28
N GLU A 133 -23.90 23.80 38.66
CA GLU A 133 -23.43 23.61 40.04
C GLU A 133 -24.20 24.48 41.02
N LEU A 134 -24.32 25.78 40.74
CA LEU A 134 -25.07 26.71 41.58
C LEU A 134 -26.56 26.32 41.67
N PHE A 135 -27.19 25.99 40.55
CA PHE A 135 -28.60 25.57 40.52
C PHE A 135 -28.83 24.32 41.37
N ILE A 136 -27.99 23.29 41.23
CA ILE A 136 -28.10 22.05 42.00
C ILE A 136 -27.85 22.31 43.49
N GLU A 137 -26.88 23.15 43.85
CA GLU A 137 -26.61 23.45 45.26
C GLU A 137 -27.81 24.15 45.91
N VAL A 138 -28.39 25.14 45.23
CA VAL A 138 -29.60 25.84 45.69
C VAL A 138 -30.78 24.89 45.79
N ALA A 139 -31.03 24.09 44.74
CA ALA A 139 -32.18 23.19 44.69
C ALA A 139 -32.10 22.08 45.74
N LEU A 140 -30.92 21.47 45.94
CA LEU A 140 -30.72 20.47 47.00
C LEU A 140 -30.85 21.10 48.40
N GLY A 141 -30.39 22.35 48.58
CA GLY A 141 -30.62 23.11 49.81
C GLY A 141 -32.10 23.28 50.12
N SER A 142 -32.89 23.72 49.14
CA SER A 142 -34.35 23.85 49.29
C SER A 142 -35.04 22.52 49.59
N VAL A 143 -34.58 21.41 49.00
CA VAL A 143 -35.11 20.07 49.28
C VAL A 143 -34.82 19.65 50.71
N SER A 144 -33.62 19.90 51.23
CA SER A 144 -33.26 19.63 52.61
C SER A 144 -34.15 20.40 53.60
N GLU A 145 -34.52 21.65 53.29
CA GLU A 145 -35.40 22.47 54.10
C GLU A 145 -36.87 22.02 54.03
N LEU A 146 -37.38 21.77 52.82
CA LEU A 146 -38.79 21.39 52.58
C LEU A 146 -39.13 19.99 53.08
N ALA A 147 -38.21 19.02 52.98
CA ALA A 147 -38.43 17.67 53.48
C ALA A 147 -38.58 17.65 55.02
N GLY A 148 -37.92 18.59 55.71
CA GLY A 148 -38.11 18.80 57.15
C GLY A 148 -39.52 19.26 57.52
N GLY A 149 -40.21 19.99 56.63
CA GLY A 149 -41.52 20.56 56.91
C GLY A 149 -42.73 19.64 56.68
N ARG A 150 -42.64 18.64 55.79
CA ARG A 150 -43.80 17.78 55.44
C ARG A 150 -43.87 16.47 56.24
N ASN A 151 -42.74 15.82 56.52
CA ASN A 151 -42.69 14.50 57.18
C ASN A 151 -41.71 14.45 58.36
N ASN A 152 -41.21 15.59 58.86
CA ASN A 152 -40.07 15.66 59.80
C ASN A 152 -38.80 14.94 59.28
N LEU A 153 -38.72 14.63 57.97
CA LEU A 153 -37.62 13.89 57.36
C LEU A 153 -36.48 14.83 57.00
N LYS A 154 -35.39 14.77 57.75
CA LYS A 154 -34.16 15.50 57.47
C LYS A 154 -33.37 14.81 56.37
N VAL A 155 -33.25 15.47 55.21
CA VAL A 155 -32.49 14.96 54.06
C VAL A 155 -31.16 15.69 53.97
N LEU A 156 -30.06 14.93 53.96
CA LEU A 156 -28.71 15.43 53.80
C LEU A 156 -28.08 14.91 52.52
N PHE A 157 -27.17 15.69 51.95
CA PHE A 157 -26.47 15.34 50.72
C PHE A 157 -24.96 15.40 50.93
N SER A 158 -24.26 14.31 50.60
CA SER A 158 -22.80 14.28 50.66
C SER A 158 -22.19 15.15 49.55
N LYS A 159 -20.94 15.59 49.74
CA LYS A 159 -20.18 16.29 48.69
C LYS A 159 -20.08 15.45 47.40
N ARG A 160 -19.94 14.12 47.55
CA ARG A 160 -19.84 13.19 46.43
C ARG A 160 -21.16 13.10 45.67
N PHE A 161 -22.28 12.98 46.39
CA PHE A 161 -23.62 12.99 45.81
C PHE A 161 -23.90 14.28 45.01
N ARG A 162 -23.55 15.45 45.58
CA ARG A 162 -23.72 16.73 44.89
C ARG A 162 -22.95 16.78 43.58
N LYS A 163 -21.68 16.33 43.59
CA LYS A 163 -20.85 16.23 42.37
C LYS A 163 -21.45 15.28 41.34
N ASP A 164 -21.95 14.13 41.79
CA ASP A 164 -22.62 13.17 40.91
C ASP A 164 -23.88 13.78 40.28
N MET A 165 -24.72 14.43 41.09
CA MET A 165 -25.95 15.07 40.62
C MET A 165 -25.65 16.18 39.60
N VAL A 166 -24.65 17.03 39.86
CA VAL A 166 -24.19 18.04 38.90
C VAL A 166 -23.73 17.40 37.59
N LYS A 167 -22.90 16.37 37.67
CA LYS A 167 -22.36 15.68 36.48
C LYS A 167 -23.48 15.14 35.61
N GLU A 168 -24.47 14.50 36.22
CA GLU A 168 -25.56 13.88 35.50
C GLU A 168 -26.58 14.91 34.99
N VAL A 169 -26.97 15.90 35.81
CA VAL A 169 -27.97 16.91 35.44
C VAL A 169 -27.44 17.92 34.42
N ALA A 170 -26.13 18.19 34.40
CA ALA A 170 -25.51 19.06 33.38
C ALA A 170 -25.76 18.56 31.96
N VAL A 171 -25.83 17.24 31.78
CA VAL A 171 -26.12 16.60 30.50
C VAL A 171 -27.62 16.29 30.36
N ARG A 172 -28.32 16.07 31.48
CA ARG A 172 -29.69 15.54 31.53
C ARG A 172 -30.57 16.39 32.47
N PRO A 173 -31.07 17.56 32.02
CA PRO A 173 -31.72 18.54 32.90
C PRO A 173 -32.90 17.99 33.72
N PHE A 174 -33.77 17.18 33.10
CA PHE A 174 -34.97 16.61 33.76
C PHE A 174 -34.67 15.47 34.76
N LEU A 175 -33.41 15.10 34.91
CA LEU A 175 -33.03 14.05 35.86
C LEU A 175 -33.19 14.51 37.31
N PHE A 176 -33.05 15.81 37.58
CA PHE A 176 -33.30 16.36 38.90
C PHE A 176 -34.76 16.19 39.32
N ASP A 177 -35.71 16.54 38.45
CA ASP A 177 -37.15 16.36 38.70
C ASP A 177 -37.51 14.88 38.93
N SER A 178 -36.91 13.99 38.14
CA SER A 178 -37.06 12.55 38.31
C SER A 178 -36.57 12.08 39.68
N PHE A 179 -35.45 12.63 40.16
CA PHE A 179 -34.93 12.36 41.50
C PHE A 179 -35.88 12.89 42.59
N ILE A 180 -36.39 14.11 42.46
CA ILE A 180 -37.37 14.68 43.42
C ILE A 180 -38.65 13.84 43.47
N SER A 181 -39.13 13.39 42.30
CA SER A 181 -40.30 12.50 42.24
C SER A 181 -40.04 11.13 42.84
N ALA A 182 -38.81 10.61 42.79
CA ALA A 182 -38.45 9.36 43.45
C ALA A 182 -38.33 9.56 44.96
N LEU A 183 -37.76 10.69 45.39
CA LEU A 183 -37.62 11.06 46.81
C LEU A 183 -38.98 11.22 47.50
N SER A 184 -39.99 11.79 46.84
CA SER A 184 -41.34 11.88 47.40
C SER A 184 -42.02 10.51 47.58
N ARG A 185 -41.50 9.46 46.93
CA ARG A 185 -41.96 8.07 47.01
C ARG A 185 -40.91 7.17 47.65
N ILE A 186 -40.06 7.72 48.53
CA ILE A 186 -38.94 6.99 49.11
C ILE A 186 -39.40 5.73 49.86
N ASP A 187 -40.55 5.78 50.53
CA ASP A 187 -41.06 4.63 51.31
C ASP A 187 -41.43 3.42 50.44
N SER A 188 -41.80 3.63 49.18
CA SER A 188 -42.16 2.54 48.26
C SER A 188 -41.03 2.14 47.31
N THR A 189 -40.13 3.06 47.00
CA THR A 189 -39.04 2.85 46.02
C THR A 189 -37.71 2.49 46.68
N SER A 190 -37.61 2.66 48.00
CA SER A 190 -36.41 2.32 48.74
C SER A 190 -36.26 0.81 48.92
N ARG A 191 -35.06 0.30 48.66
CA ARG A 191 -34.68 -1.07 48.96
C ARG A 191 -33.41 -1.08 49.79
N LEU A 192 -33.44 -1.87 50.87
CA LEU A 192 -32.26 -2.12 51.69
C LEU A 192 -31.19 -2.82 50.85
N LEU A 193 -29.97 -2.32 50.93
CA LEU A 193 -28.80 -2.92 50.29
C LEU A 193 -27.94 -3.67 51.29
N LYS A 194 -27.70 -3.07 52.46
CA LYS A 194 -26.84 -3.65 53.49
C LYS A 194 -27.21 -3.07 54.83
N ARG A 195 -27.18 -3.91 55.86
CA ARG A 195 -27.16 -3.45 57.25
C ARG A 195 -25.71 -3.26 57.66
N ASP A 196 -25.35 -2.04 58.05
CA ASP A 196 -24.05 -1.75 58.63
C ASP A 196 -24.20 -1.58 60.14
N SER A 197 -23.12 -1.83 60.86
CA SER A 197 -23.01 -1.63 62.32
C SER A 197 -23.36 -0.20 62.77
N LYS A 198 -23.23 0.79 61.86
CA LYS A 198 -23.52 2.20 62.13
C LYS A 198 -24.82 2.68 61.49
N HIS A 199 -25.01 2.40 60.19
CA HIS A 199 -26.14 2.93 59.42
C HIS A 199 -26.60 1.94 58.35
N ASP A 200 -27.91 1.78 58.18
CA ASP A 200 -28.45 0.97 57.11
C ASP A 200 -28.32 1.69 55.76
N ILE A 201 -27.87 0.95 54.75
CA ILE A 201 -27.65 1.46 53.40
C ILE A 201 -28.83 1.08 52.52
N TYR A 202 -29.42 2.07 51.87
CA TYR A 202 -30.57 1.90 50.99
C TYR A 202 -30.29 2.45 49.59
N ARG A 203 -31.03 1.94 48.60
CA ARG A 203 -31.12 2.53 47.26
C ARG A 203 -32.54 2.96 46.94
N ILE A 204 -32.67 4.02 46.15
CA ILE A 204 -33.89 4.34 45.42
C ILE A 204 -33.67 4.18 43.92
N ARG A 205 -34.71 3.74 43.22
CA ARG A 205 -34.76 3.73 41.75
C ARG A 205 -35.24 5.10 41.27
N VAL A 206 -34.45 5.71 40.40
CA VAL A 206 -34.82 6.95 39.71
C VAL A 206 -34.99 6.62 38.23
N THR A 207 -36.22 6.64 37.75
CA THR A 207 -36.54 6.40 36.35
C THR A 207 -36.68 7.74 35.64
N SER A 208 -35.95 7.91 34.54
CA SER A 208 -36.00 9.13 33.72
C SER A 208 -36.15 8.77 32.25
N PRO A 209 -36.50 9.72 31.36
CA PRO A 209 -36.46 9.52 29.91
C PRO A 209 -35.07 9.10 29.40
N TYR A 210 -34.01 9.39 30.16
CA TYR A 210 -32.62 9.07 29.83
C TYR A 210 -32.15 7.72 30.37
N GLY A 211 -33.09 6.89 30.86
CA GLY A 211 -32.81 5.57 31.42
C GLY A 211 -32.91 5.51 32.95
N GLU A 212 -32.32 4.47 33.51
CA GLU A 212 -32.40 4.14 34.92
C GLU A 212 -31.18 4.59 35.72
N TYR A 213 -31.48 5.26 36.84
CA TYR A 213 -30.50 5.76 37.79
C TYR A 213 -30.76 5.17 39.17
N ARG A 214 -29.75 5.23 40.02
CA ARG A 214 -29.82 4.83 41.42
C ARG A 214 -29.28 5.95 42.28
N ALA A 215 -30.01 6.26 43.35
CA ALA A 215 -29.49 7.10 44.41
C ALA A 215 -29.31 6.24 45.66
N ILE A 216 -28.10 6.27 46.24
CA ILE A 216 -27.77 5.52 47.45
C ILE A 216 -27.83 6.49 48.62
N TYR A 217 -28.49 6.07 49.69
CA TYR A 217 -28.55 6.85 50.93
C TYR A 217 -28.32 5.97 52.16
N LEU A 218 -27.83 6.62 53.22
CA LEU A 218 -27.67 6.05 54.54
C LEU A 218 -28.84 6.50 55.39
N LYS A 219 -29.50 5.56 56.07
CA LYS A 219 -30.48 5.88 57.10
C LYS A 219 -29.72 6.02 58.43
N MET A 220 -29.58 7.26 58.89
CA MET A 220 -28.85 7.58 60.11
C MET A 220 -29.72 7.28 61.33
N ASP A 221 -30.94 7.84 61.31
CA ASP A 221 -31.94 7.71 62.37
C ASP A 221 -33.32 7.46 61.73
N SER A 222 -34.39 7.37 62.55
CA SER A 222 -35.76 7.22 62.05
C SER A 222 -36.16 8.30 61.04
N ASN A 223 -35.69 9.53 61.28
CA ASN A 223 -36.09 10.73 60.53
C ASN A 223 -34.92 11.40 59.79
N THR A 224 -33.72 10.81 59.76
CA THR A 224 -32.55 11.42 59.11
C THR A 224 -31.99 10.48 58.05
N ILE A 225 -31.94 10.95 56.80
CA ILE A 225 -31.30 10.24 55.70
C ILE A 225 -30.19 11.08 55.06
N LYS A 226 -29.14 10.41 54.60
CA LYS A 226 -28.01 11.05 53.92
C LYS A 226 -27.71 10.38 52.59
N PHE A 227 -27.98 11.08 51.49
CA PHE A 227 -27.61 10.63 50.16
C PHE A 227 -26.10 10.72 49.95
N VAL A 228 -25.51 9.65 49.42
CA VAL A 228 -24.05 9.50 49.31
C VAL A 228 -23.56 9.34 47.87
N ARG A 229 -24.35 8.70 46.99
CA ARG A 229 -24.02 8.49 45.57
C ARG A 229 -25.25 8.62 44.69
N PHE A 230 -25.01 9.07 43.47
CA PHE A 230 -26.01 9.12 42.41
C PHE A 230 -25.35 8.71 41.10
N GLY A 231 -26.07 8.04 40.21
CA GLY A 231 -25.53 7.66 38.92
C GLY A 231 -26.40 6.68 38.16
N GLN A 232 -25.98 6.39 36.93
CA GLN A 232 -26.64 5.40 36.10
C GLN A 232 -26.55 4.01 36.74
N ARG A 233 -27.62 3.21 36.59
CA ARG A 233 -27.75 1.89 37.24
C ARG A 233 -26.50 1.03 37.08
N ASP A 234 -26.01 0.88 35.85
CA ASP A 234 -24.93 -0.06 35.55
C ASP A 234 -23.59 0.41 36.15
N SER A 235 -23.32 1.72 36.13
CA SER A 235 -22.13 2.30 36.77
C SER A 235 -22.17 2.14 38.29
N ILE A 236 -23.35 2.32 38.91
CA ILE A 236 -23.51 2.11 40.35
C ILE A 236 -23.29 0.63 40.70
N TYR A 237 -23.82 -0.30 39.90
CA TYR A 237 -23.64 -1.73 40.18
C TYR A 237 -22.20 -2.19 39.99
N GLN A 238 -21.50 -1.72 38.96
CA GLN A 238 -20.07 -2.00 38.79
C GLN A 238 -19.23 -1.51 39.97
N GLU A 239 -19.51 -0.31 40.50
CA GLU A 239 -18.81 0.20 41.69
C GLU A 239 -19.12 -0.61 42.95
N LEU A 240 -20.36 -1.08 43.08
CA LEU A 240 -20.81 -1.88 44.21
C LEU A 240 -20.17 -3.27 44.18
N ASP A 241 -20.14 -3.92 43.01
CA ASP A 241 -19.47 -5.21 42.80
C ASP A 241 -17.97 -5.09 43.09
N ALA A 242 -17.32 -4.03 42.61
CA ALA A 242 -15.91 -3.76 42.89
C ALA A 242 -15.61 -3.48 44.37
N SER A 243 -16.62 -3.00 45.11
CA SER A 243 -16.54 -2.76 46.56
C SER A 243 -16.92 -4.00 47.39
N GLY A 244 -17.21 -5.14 46.73
CA GLY A 244 -17.65 -6.38 47.36
C GLY A 244 -19.06 -6.31 47.94
N TRP A 245 -19.93 -5.42 47.43
CA TRP A 245 -21.32 -5.30 47.86
C TRP A 245 -22.19 -6.09 46.89
N SER A 246 -22.36 -7.39 47.13
CA SER A 246 -23.30 -8.21 46.35
C SER A 246 -24.74 -7.94 46.80
N PHE A 247 -25.66 -7.96 45.84
CA PHE A 247 -27.09 -8.01 46.13
C PHE A 247 -27.48 -9.49 46.29
N ASP A 248 -27.77 -9.92 47.51
CA ASP A 248 -28.63 -11.10 47.73
C ASP A 248 -30.09 -10.72 47.46
#